data_AF-A0A8S2RFZ4-F1
#
_entry.id   AF-A0A8S2RFZ4-F1
#
_cell.length_a   1.000
_cell.length_b   1.000
_cell.length_c   1.000
_cell.angle_alpha   90.00
_cell.angle_beta   90.00
_cell.angle_gamma   90.00
#
_symmetry.space_group_name_H-M   'P 1'
#
loop_
_entity.id
_entity.type
_entity.pdbx_description
1 polymer ?
#
loop_
_entity_poly.entity_id
_entity_poly.type
_entity_poly.pdbx_seq_one_letter_code
_entity_poly.pdbx_strand_id
1 'polypeptide(L)'
;IHYLQLDSWWYYKGLGDGVKQWIARPDIFPSGLEGLNEKLNNFPLAAHNRYWSSDTIYLNKYNFVIDYFNLKSLPLSNDSFWIDLFNNSTKDFNLILYEQDWMNHQTIDFIPLCQSIDL
;
A
#
# COMPACT_ATOMS: atom_id res chain seq x y z
N ILE A 1 14.05 21.59 1.48
CA ILE A 1 13.12 20.44 1.34
C ILE A 1 13.89 19.22 1.82
N HIS A 2 13.46 18.57 2.91
CA HIS A 2 14.17 17.42 3.52
C HIS A 2 13.44 16.08 3.32
N TYR A 3 12.22 16.12 2.76
CA TYR A 3 11.39 14.96 2.54
C TYR A 3 10.60 15.12 1.24
N LEU A 4 10.45 14.03 0.50
CA LEU A 4 9.64 13.93 -0.70
C LEU A 4 8.64 12.80 -0.48
N GLN A 5 7.39 13.05 -0.82
CA GLN A 5 6.32 12.06 -0.72
C GLN A 5 5.82 11.66 -2.11
N LEU A 6 5.75 10.36 -2.36
CA LEU A 6 5.07 9.80 -3.51
C LEU A 6 3.60 9.61 -3.15
N ASP A 7 2.72 10.41 -3.74
CA ASP A 7 1.27 10.31 -3.57
C ASP A 7 0.73 9.12 -4.40
N SER A 8 -0.44 9.25 -5.01
CA SER A 8 -1.13 8.20 -5.74
C SER A 8 -0.54 8.04 -7.15
N TRP A 9 -1.03 7.03 -7.87
CA TRP A 9 -0.82 6.79 -9.31
C TRP A 9 0.51 6.20 -9.76
N TRP A 10 1.48 5.99 -8.86
CA TRP A 10 2.73 5.30 -9.19
C TRP A 10 2.65 3.77 -9.06
N TYR A 11 1.62 3.25 -8.38
CA TYR A 11 1.39 1.82 -8.13
C TYR A 11 0.14 1.30 -8.86
N TYR A 12 -0.05 -0.02 -8.87
CA TYR A 12 -1.20 -0.65 -9.53
C TYR A 12 -2.46 -0.61 -8.66
N LYS A 13 -3.55 -0.09 -9.24
CA LYS A 13 -4.87 -0.08 -8.62
C LYS A 13 -5.68 -1.32 -9.02
N GLY A 14 -6.53 -1.78 -8.11
CA GLY A 14 -7.42 -2.91 -8.28
C GLY A 14 -8.88 -2.47 -8.31
N LEU A 15 -9.76 -3.36 -7.89
CA LEU A 15 -11.18 -3.05 -7.75
C LEU A 15 -11.39 -1.90 -6.75
N GLY A 16 -12.37 -1.03 -7.06
CA GLY A 16 -12.71 0.13 -6.24
C GLY A 16 -11.56 1.13 -6.07
N ASP A 17 -10.60 1.22 -7.00
CA ASP A 17 -9.41 2.09 -6.88
C ASP A 17 -8.48 1.80 -5.67
N GLY A 18 -8.67 0.66 -5.00
CA GLY A 18 -7.78 0.20 -3.93
C GLY A 18 -6.43 -0.30 -4.46
N VAL A 19 -5.48 -0.58 -3.58
CA VAL A 19 -4.17 -1.12 -3.98
C VAL A 19 -4.29 -2.57 -4.44
N LYS A 20 -3.96 -2.83 -5.71
CA LYS A 20 -3.80 -4.19 -6.26
C LYS A 20 -2.41 -4.73 -5.98
N GLN A 21 -1.41 -3.91 -6.23
CA GLN A 21 0.00 -4.22 -6.06
C GLN A 21 0.78 -2.93 -5.82
N TRP A 22 1.53 -2.87 -4.73
CA TRP A 22 2.25 -1.68 -4.31
C TRP A 22 3.72 -1.73 -4.78
N ILE A 23 3.88 -1.68 -6.10
CA ILE A 23 5.19 -1.60 -6.76
C ILE A 23 5.19 -0.47 -7.78
N ALA A 24 6.38 0.01 -8.13
CA ALA A 24 6.57 0.99 -9.17
C ALA A 24 6.05 0.49 -10.52
N ARG A 25 5.18 1.27 -11.15
CA ARG A 25 4.76 1.03 -12.52
C ARG A 25 5.88 1.42 -13.49
N PRO A 26 6.31 0.54 -14.41
CA PRO A 26 7.40 0.84 -15.35
C PRO A 26 7.03 1.91 -16.38
N ASP A 27 5.75 2.15 -16.64
CA ASP A 27 5.30 3.25 -17.50
C ASP A 27 5.32 4.63 -16.82
N ILE A 28 5.47 4.67 -15.48
CA ILE A 28 5.66 5.89 -14.69
C ILE A 28 7.13 6.06 -14.26
N PHE A 29 7.71 4.97 -13.73
CA PHE A 29 9.10 4.88 -13.30
C PHE A 29 9.79 3.71 -14.03
N PRO A 30 10.35 3.92 -15.23
CA PRO A 30 10.93 2.85 -16.06
C PRO A 30 12.06 2.06 -15.41
N SER A 31 12.77 2.67 -14.46
CA SER A 31 13.84 2.04 -13.67
C SER A 31 13.38 1.68 -12.26
N GLY A 32 12.07 1.61 -12.02
CA GLY A 32 11.51 1.46 -10.69
C GLY A 32 11.77 2.65 -9.76
N LEU A 33 11.41 2.49 -8.49
CA LEU A 33 11.72 3.50 -7.47
C LEU A 33 13.18 3.45 -7.01
N GLU A 34 13.88 2.32 -7.24
CA GLU A 34 15.33 2.21 -7.04
C GLU A 34 16.07 3.23 -7.90
N GLY A 35 15.82 3.24 -9.21
CA GLY A 35 16.45 4.23 -10.10
C GLY A 35 16.06 5.67 -9.81
N LEU A 36 14.88 5.93 -9.20
CA LEU A 36 14.54 7.25 -8.68
C LEU A 36 15.40 7.58 -7.45
N ASN A 37 15.50 6.66 -6.50
CA ASN A 37 16.22 6.84 -5.25
C ASN A 37 17.72 7.06 -5.47
N GLU A 38 18.32 6.32 -6.41
CA GLU A 38 19.71 6.53 -6.86
C GLU A 38 19.92 7.95 -7.40
N LYS A 39 19.03 8.44 -8.28
CA LYS A 39 19.10 9.80 -8.82
C LYS A 39 18.93 10.88 -7.75
N LEU A 40 18.24 10.56 -6.67
CA LEU A 40 18.07 11.44 -5.52
C LEU A 40 19.20 11.27 -4.48
N ASN A 41 20.24 10.49 -4.75
CA ASN A 41 21.33 10.18 -3.83
C ASN A 41 20.85 9.54 -2.51
N ASN A 42 20.04 8.49 -2.62
CA ASN A 42 19.46 7.75 -1.49
C ASN A 42 18.61 8.62 -0.56
N PHE A 43 17.89 9.58 -1.13
CA PHE A 43 17.04 10.49 -0.36
C PHE A 43 15.93 9.73 0.39
N PRO A 44 15.62 10.06 1.64
CA PRO A 44 14.51 9.44 2.36
C PRO A 44 13.17 9.77 1.70
N LEU A 45 12.38 8.75 1.40
CA LEU A 45 11.08 8.90 0.74
C LEU A 45 9.92 8.55 1.69
N ALA A 46 8.87 9.35 1.64
CA ALA A 46 7.56 8.96 2.11
C ALA A 46 6.76 8.41 0.92
N ALA A 47 5.86 7.46 1.17
CA ALA A 47 4.96 6.98 0.13
C ALA A 47 3.58 6.71 0.70
N HIS A 48 2.59 7.04 -0.12
CA HIS A 48 1.18 6.97 0.21
C HIS A 48 0.48 5.87 -0.62
N ASN A 49 -0.54 5.25 -0.04
CA ASN A 49 -1.64 4.64 -0.78
C ASN A 49 -2.99 4.73 -0.07
N ARG A 50 -4.08 4.49 -0.81
CA ARG A 50 -5.46 4.37 -0.28
C ARG A 50 -5.66 3.06 0.53
N TYR A 51 -6.90 2.58 0.67
CA TYR A 51 -7.16 1.21 1.13
C TYR A 51 -6.63 0.13 0.18
N TRP A 52 -6.47 -1.09 0.69
CA TRP A 52 -6.14 -2.27 -0.11
C TRP A 52 -7.39 -2.76 -0.84
N SER A 53 -7.24 -3.19 -2.10
CA SER A 53 -8.36 -3.70 -2.87
C SER A 53 -8.75 -5.12 -2.42
N SER A 54 -10.03 -5.48 -2.55
CA SER A 54 -10.49 -6.85 -2.31
C SER A 54 -9.88 -7.88 -3.27
N ASP A 55 -9.27 -7.45 -4.37
CA ASP A 55 -8.57 -8.32 -5.31
C ASP A 55 -7.04 -8.21 -5.23
N THR A 56 -6.49 -7.60 -4.18
CA THR A 56 -5.04 -7.40 -4.03
C THR A 56 -4.24 -8.69 -4.16
N ILE A 57 -3.08 -8.66 -4.85
CA ILE A 57 -2.32 -9.89 -5.13
C ILE A 57 -1.71 -10.51 -3.86
N TYR A 58 -1.62 -9.72 -2.79
CA TYR A 58 -1.07 -10.12 -1.50
C TYR A 58 -1.94 -11.14 -0.76
N LEU A 59 -3.22 -11.28 -1.14
CA LEU A 59 -4.12 -12.32 -0.63
C LEU A 59 -3.60 -13.76 -0.86
N ASN A 60 -2.74 -13.94 -1.85
CA ASN A 60 -2.16 -15.25 -2.16
C ASN A 60 -1.08 -15.70 -1.15
N LYS A 61 -0.59 -14.78 -0.31
CA LYS A 61 0.52 -15.03 0.62
C LYS A 61 0.18 -14.68 2.08
N TYR A 62 -0.69 -13.71 2.31
CA TYR A 62 -0.95 -13.15 3.64
C TYR A 62 -2.45 -13.12 3.95
N ASN A 63 -2.75 -13.01 5.24
CA ASN A 63 -4.10 -12.97 5.77
C ASN A 63 -4.67 -11.56 5.69
N PHE A 64 -5.88 -11.47 5.14
CA PHE A 64 -6.64 -10.23 5.05
C PHE A 64 -8.07 -10.50 5.49
N VAL A 65 -8.68 -9.49 6.10
CA VAL A 65 -10.13 -9.37 6.18
C VAL A 65 -10.60 -8.74 4.88
N ILE A 66 -11.64 -9.30 4.26
CA ILE A 66 -12.10 -8.87 2.93
C ILE A 66 -13.56 -8.46 3.01
N ASP A 67 -13.85 -7.27 2.48
CA ASP A 67 -15.20 -6.80 2.21
C ASP A 67 -15.42 -6.81 0.69
N TYR A 68 -16.02 -7.89 0.20
CA TYR A 68 -16.33 -8.05 -1.22
C TYR A 68 -17.45 -7.12 -1.69
N PHE A 69 -18.29 -6.61 -0.79
CA PHE A 69 -19.37 -5.70 -1.16
C PHE A 69 -18.83 -4.30 -1.46
N ASN A 70 -17.95 -3.80 -0.60
CA ASN A 70 -17.31 -2.49 -0.77
C ASN A 70 -15.96 -2.53 -1.49
N LEU A 71 -15.55 -3.72 -1.96
CA LEU A 71 -14.32 -3.94 -2.74
C LEU A 71 -13.03 -3.54 -2.01
N LYS A 72 -13.01 -3.70 -0.68
CA LYS A 72 -11.91 -3.30 0.21
C LYS A 72 -11.35 -4.52 0.93
N SER A 73 -10.11 -4.43 1.37
CA SER A 73 -9.48 -5.41 2.25
C SER A 73 -8.60 -4.72 3.29
N LEU A 74 -8.33 -5.44 4.38
CA LEU A 74 -7.45 -5.01 5.46
C LEU A 74 -6.46 -6.14 5.78
N PRO A 75 -5.13 -5.93 5.64
CA PRO A 75 -4.14 -6.91 6.06
C PRO A 75 -4.21 -7.10 7.57
N LEU A 76 -4.26 -8.36 8.02
CA LEU A 76 -4.18 -8.68 9.44
C LEU A 76 -2.73 -8.58 9.92
N SER A 77 -2.53 -8.14 11.16
CA SER A 77 -1.18 -7.97 11.73
C SER A 77 -0.58 -9.26 12.31
N ASN A 78 -1.25 -10.41 12.14
CA ASN A 78 -0.83 -11.69 12.71
C ASN A 78 0.16 -12.46 11.83
N ASP A 79 0.59 -11.90 10.70
CA ASP A 79 1.61 -12.46 9.80
C ASP A 79 2.70 -11.43 9.40
N SER A 80 3.53 -11.78 8.41
CA SER A 80 4.67 -10.96 7.98
C SER A 80 4.35 -9.88 6.95
N PHE A 81 3.08 -9.60 6.60
CA PHE A 81 2.72 -8.68 5.52
C PHE A 81 3.42 -7.32 5.64
N TRP A 82 3.23 -6.62 6.76
CA TRP A 82 3.78 -5.28 6.97
C TRP A 82 5.30 -5.29 7.05
N ILE A 83 5.88 -6.32 7.66
CA ILE A 83 7.34 -6.49 7.77
C ILE A 83 7.93 -6.67 6.38
N ASP A 84 7.37 -7.55 5.56
CA ASP A 84 7.83 -7.81 4.21
C ASP A 84 7.64 -6.58 3.32
N LEU A 85 6.49 -5.90 3.42
CA LEU A 85 6.21 -4.67 2.67
C LEU A 85 7.23 -3.57 2.97
N PHE A 86 7.48 -3.28 4.25
CA PHE A 86 8.40 -2.23 4.66
C PHE A 86 9.86 -2.60 4.40
N ASN A 87 10.27 -3.84 4.65
CA ASN A 87 11.65 -4.28 4.35
C ASN A 87 11.95 -4.16 2.86
N ASN A 88 11.03 -4.60 1.99
CA ASN A 88 11.20 -4.46 0.55
C ASN A 88 11.21 -2.99 0.13
N SER A 89 10.29 -2.18 0.65
CA SER A 89 10.20 -0.76 0.27
C SER A 89 11.40 0.08 0.74
N THR A 90 11.92 -0.19 1.94
CA THR A 90 13.13 0.45 2.46
C THR A 90 14.34 0.05 1.62
N LYS A 91 14.45 -1.22 1.24
CA LYS A 91 15.53 -1.71 0.37
C LYS A 91 15.45 -1.11 -1.03
N ASP A 92 14.24 -1.06 -1.60
CA ASP A 92 14.03 -0.68 -3.00
C ASP A 92 14.14 0.84 -3.19
N PHE A 93 13.72 1.67 -2.22
CA PHE A 93 13.68 3.12 -2.44
C PHE A 93 13.79 3.98 -1.17
N ASN A 94 14.39 3.46 -0.11
CA ASN A 94 14.62 4.18 1.16
C ASN A 94 13.33 4.80 1.74
N LEU A 95 12.26 4.01 1.77
CA LEU A 95 11.01 4.37 2.43
C LEU A 95 11.25 4.61 3.93
N ILE A 96 10.84 5.77 4.43
CA ILE A 96 10.90 6.14 5.86
C ILE A 96 9.53 6.44 6.47
N LEU A 97 8.50 6.64 5.64
CA LEU A 97 7.15 6.90 6.09
C LEU A 97 6.15 6.28 5.12
N TYR A 98 5.26 5.48 5.68
CA TYR A 98 4.09 4.94 5.00
C TYR A 98 2.85 5.71 5.43
N GLU A 99 2.14 6.29 4.47
CA GLU A 99 0.85 6.95 4.72
C GLU A 99 -0.27 6.12 4.09
N GLN A 100 -1.30 5.83 4.88
CA GLN A 100 -2.55 5.27 4.37
C GLN A 100 -3.65 6.34 4.40
N ASP A 101 -4.14 6.73 3.22
CA ASP A 101 -5.22 7.72 3.07
C ASP A 101 -6.58 7.04 2.88
N TRP A 102 -7.64 7.84 2.97
CA TRP A 102 -9.05 7.43 2.87
C TRP A 102 -9.47 6.45 3.96
N MET A 103 -8.83 6.56 5.12
CA MET A 103 -9.17 5.77 6.29
C MET A 103 -10.60 6.01 6.76
N ASN A 104 -11.16 7.22 6.58
CA ASN A 104 -12.59 7.46 6.84
C ASN A 104 -13.48 6.58 5.93
N HIS A 105 -13.19 6.49 4.63
CA HIS A 105 -13.93 5.65 3.70
C HIS A 105 -13.73 4.17 4.00
N GLN A 106 -12.52 3.77 4.39
CA GLN A 106 -12.31 2.40 4.85
C GLN A 106 -13.12 2.12 6.11
N THR A 107 -12.97 2.90 7.18
CA THR A 107 -13.66 2.66 8.45
C THR A 107 -15.18 2.74 8.35
N ILE A 108 -15.75 3.67 7.57
CA ILE A 108 -17.20 3.84 7.47
C ILE A 108 -17.85 2.75 6.62
N ASP A 109 -17.24 2.40 5.48
CA ASP A 109 -17.89 1.46 4.56
C ASP A 109 -17.45 0.01 4.78
N PHE A 110 -16.31 -0.25 5.45
CA PHE A 110 -15.78 -1.61 5.60
C PHE A 110 -16.61 -2.39 6.62
N ILE A 111 -17.53 -3.20 6.09
CA ILE A 111 -18.53 -3.95 6.85
C ILE A 111 -17.91 -4.76 8.00
N PRO A 112 -16.76 -5.45 7.82
CA PRO A 112 -16.17 -6.24 8.90
C PRO A 112 -15.85 -5.43 10.16
N LEU A 113 -15.37 -4.19 10.03
CA LEU A 113 -15.09 -3.32 11.19
C LEU A 113 -16.36 -2.78 11.86
N CYS A 114 -17.46 -2.70 11.11
CA CYS A 114 -18.74 -2.22 11.63
C CYS A 114 -19.55 -3.31 12.35
N GLN A 115 -19.31 -4.59 12.02
CA GLN A 115 -20.10 -5.72 12.52
C GLN A 115 -19.38 -6.54 13.60
N SER A 116 -18.05 -6.54 13.63
CA SER A 116 -17.26 -7.20 14.68
C SER A 116 -16.02 -6.38 15.00
N ILE A 117 -15.96 -5.81 16.21
CA ILE A 117 -14.74 -5.15 16.73
C ILE A 117 -13.70 -6.19 17.18
N ASP A 118 -14.13 -7.43 17.42
CA ASP A 118 -13.26 -8.56 17.78
C ASP A 118 -12.80 -9.29 16.49
N LEU A 119 -11.78 -8.74 15.82
CA LEU A 119 -11.05 -9.42 14.74
C LEU A 119 -9.87 -10.23 15.30
#